data_AF-A0A534BIN3-F1
#
_entry.id   AF-A0A534BIN3-F1
#
_cell.length_a   1.000
_cell.length_b   1.000
_cell.length_c   1.000
_cell.angle_alpha   90.00
_cell.angle_beta   90.00
_cell.angle_gamma   90.00
#
_symmetry.space_group_name_H-M   'P 1'
#
loop_
_entity.id
_entity.type
_entity.pdbx_description
1 polymer ?
#
loop_
_entity_poly.entity_id
_entity_poly.type
_entity_poly.pdbx_seq_one_letter_code
_entity_poly.pdbx_strand_id
1 'polypeptide(L)'
;MRNTQQPMRVVSIKLPVELDRELSELARKRRSTRSAVVRNALQALVHNPRRSVTSTAGNLVGCLQGAPRDLATARRHLADYGR
;
A
#
# COMPACT_ATOMS: atom_id res chain seq x y z
N MET A 1 25.39 19.30 1.80
CA MET A 1 24.29 18.32 1.95
C MET A 1 24.91 16.92 1.86
N ARG A 2 24.98 16.15 2.96
CA ARG A 2 25.60 14.80 2.93
C ARG A 2 24.57 13.83 2.34
N ASN A 3 24.86 13.30 1.15
CA ASN A 3 24.08 12.24 0.52
C ASN A 3 24.32 10.94 1.30
N THR A 4 23.48 10.65 2.29
CA THR A 4 23.56 9.43 3.11
C THR A 4 23.03 8.24 2.31
N GLN A 5 23.82 7.74 1.36
CA GLN A 5 23.57 6.42 0.79
C GLN A 5 23.79 5.38 1.90
N GLN A 6 22.70 4.84 2.44
CA GLN A 6 22.71 3.67 3.30
C GLN A 6 23.45 2.52 2.56
N PRO A 7 24.37 1.79 3.21
CA PRO A 7 25.11 0.72 2.55
C PRO A 7 24.16 -0.40 2.09
N MET A 8 24.14 -0.70 0.79
CA MET A 8 23.42 -1.85 0.24
C MET A 8 24.16 -3.14 0.55
N ARG A 9 23.43 -4.15 1.06
CA ARG A 9 23.93 -5.52 1.21
C ARG A 9 23.42 -6.38 0.07
N VAL A 10 24.29 -7.20 -0.49
CA VAL A 10 23.93 -8.17 -1.55
C VAL A 10 23.39 -9.43 -0.87
N VAL A 11 22.26 -9.93 -1.37
CA VAL A 11 21.66 -11.18 -0.91
C VAL A 11 21.44 -12.07 -2.13
N SER A 12 21.91 -13.31 -2.05
CA SER A 12 21.67 -14.34 -3.06
C SER A 12 20.48 -15.20 -2.64
N ILE A 13 19.45 -15.25 -3.47
CA ILE A 13 18.23 -16.04 -3.23
C ILE A 13 17.97 -16.95 -4.44
N LYS A 14 17.53 -18.17 -4.17
CA LYS A 14 17.04 -19.07 -5.22
C LYS A 14 15.63 -18.64 -5.63
N LEU A 15 15.38 -18.61 -6.94
CA LEU A 15 14.07 -18.26 -7.50
C LEU A 15 13.64 -19.35 -8.51
N PRO A 16 12.36 -19.73 -8.53
CA PRO A 16 11.79 -20.46 -9.65
C PRO A 16 12.04 -19.70 -10.97
N VAL A 17 12.26 -20.43 -12.06
CA VAL A 17 12.61 -19.86 -13.37
C VAL A 17 11.48 -18.98 -13.89
N GLU A 18 10.23 -19.40 -13.65
CA GLU A 18 9.02 -18.68 -14.04
C GLU A 18 8.95 -17.34 -13.32
N LEU A 19 9.25 -17.31 -12.03
CA LEU A 19 9.23 -16.09 -11.23
C LEU A 19 10.33 -15.11 -11.67
N ASP A 20 11.52 -15.58 -12.01
CA ASP A 20 12.59 -14.70 -12.53
C ASP A 20 12.21 -14.05 -13.87
N ARG A 21 11.52 -14.80 -14.75
CA ARG A 21 10.98 -14.26 -16.01
C ARG A 21 9.92 -13.20 -15.75
N GLU A 22 8.96 -13.48 -14.87
CA GLU A 22 7.90 -12.53 -14.52
C GLU A 22 8.47 -11.23 -13.90
N LEU A 23 9.47 -11.35 -13.03
CA LEU A 23 10.15 -10.20 -12.43
C LEU A 23 10.89 -9.36 -13.47
N SER A 24 11.51 -10.00 -14.46
CA SER A 24 12.19 -9.31 -15.56
C SER A 24 11.21 -8.57 -16.46
N GLU A 25 10.07 -9.19 -16.78
CA GLU A 25 8.98 -8.55 -17.52
C GLU A 25 8.37 -7.38 -16.75
N LEU A 26 8.18 -7.54 -15.45
CA LEU A 26 7.66 -6.48 -14.58
C LEU A 26 8.63 -5.29 -14.52
N ALA A 27 9.94 -5.54 -14.43
CA ALA A 27 10.96 -4.50 -14.47
C ALA A 27 10.91 -3.72 -15.80
N ARG A 28 10.78 -4.43 -16.93
CA ARG A 28 10.63 -3.81 -18.26
C ARG A 28 9.38 -2.94 -18.34
N LYS A 29 8.21 -3.47 -17.94
CA LYS A 29 6.93 -2.73 -17.94
C LYS A 29 6.99 -1.46 -17.09
N ARG A 30 7.70 -1.51 -15.95
CA ARG A 30 7.85 -0.38 -15.03
C ARG A 30 9.01 0.56 -15.36
N ARG A 31 9.76 0.31 -16.46
CA ARG A 31 11.01 1.03 -16.80
C ARG A 31 11.96 1.12 -15.60
N SER A 32 12.14 -0.01 -14.90
CA SER A 32 12.94 -0.12 -13.69
C SER A 32 13.92 -1.29 -13.79
N THR A 33 14.74 -1.48 -12.76
CA THR A 33 15.67 -2.61 -12.68
C THR A 33 15.06 -3.75 -11.88
N ARG A 34 15.52 -4.98 -12.14
CA ARG A 34 15.08 -6.17 -11.40
C ARG A 34 15.30 -6.01 -9.90
N SER A 35 16.49 -5.55 -9.51
CA SER A 35 16.83 -5.31 -8.10
C SER A 35 15.95 -4.24 -7.46
N ALA A 36 15.53 -3.21 -8.22
CA ALA A 36 14.59 -2.21 -7.72
C ALA A 36 13.19 -2.79 -7.51
N VAL A 37 12.69 -3.57 -8.45
CA VAL A 37 11.40 -4.26 -8.32
C VAL A 37 11.38 -5.17 -7.09
N VAL A 38 12.39 -6.04 -6.95
CA VAL A 38 12.49 -6.99 -5.83
C VAL A 38 12.61 -6.24 -4.50
N ARG A 39 13.48 -5.23 -4.42
CA ARG A 39 13.65 -4.43 -3.21
C ARG A 39 12.36 -3.72 -2.81
N ASN A 40 11.66 -3.10 -3.77
CA ASN A 40 10.41 -2.41 -3.49
C ASN A 40 9.32 -3.37 -3.01
N ALA A 41 9.25 -4.59 -3.57
CA ALA A 41 8.33 -5.62 -3.13
C ALA A 41 8.62 -6.07 -1.68
N LEU A 42 9.90 -6.30 -1.34
CA LEU A 42 10.31 -6.64 0.02
C LEU A 42 10.04 -5.50 1.00
N GLN A 43 10.31 -4.25 0.61
CA GLN A 43 9.98 -3.08 1.41
C GLN A 43 8.48 -2.97 1.63
N ALA A 44 7.65 -3.16 0.60
CA ALA A 44 6.20 -3.14 0.75
C ALA A 44 5.71 -4.24 1.71
N LEU A 45 6.30 -5.43 1.63
CA LEU A 45 5.95 -6.54 2.53
C LEU A 45 6.30 -6.23 4.00
N VAL A 46 7.47 -5.62 4.26
CA VAL A 46 7.92 -5.28 5.61
C VAL A 46 7.16 -4.08 6.18
N HIS A 47 6.94 -3.03 5.39
CA HIS A 47 6.34 -1.78 5.86
C HIS A 47 4.82 -1.78 5.84
N ASN A 48 4.20 -2.74 5.15
CA ASN A 48 2.75 -2.87 5.06
C ASN A 48 2.31 -4.21 5.70
N PRO A 49 2.55 -4.41 7.01
CA PRO A 49 1.91 -5.52 7.71
C PRO A 49 0.41 -5.34 7.53
N ARG A 50 -0.30 -6.41 7.16
CA ARG A 50 -1.77 -6.37 6.99
C ARG A 50 -2.41 -5.70 8.20
N ARG A 51 -2.80 -4.43 8.05
CA ARG A 51 -3.51 -3.68 9.07
C ARG A 51 -4.98 -4.04 8.96
N SER A 52 -5.62 -4.36 10.09
CA SER A 52 -7.06 -4.52 10.10
C SER A 52 -7.71 -3.21 9.68
N VAL A 53 -8.83 -3.27 8.94
CA VAL A 53 -9.59 -2.08 8.53
C VAL A 53 -9.85 -1.17 9.74
N THR A 54 -10.17 -1.76 10.89
CA THR A 54 -10.38 -1.08 12.16
C THR A 54 -9.12 -0.34 12.65
N SER A 55 -7.93 -0.94 12.53
CA SER A 55 -6.67 -0.29 12.93
C SER A 55 -6.30 0.90 12.04
N THR A 56 -6.76 0.90 10.78
CA THR A 56 -6.56 2.03 9.86
C THR A 56 -7.63 3.10 10.01
N ALA A 57 -8.85 2.74 10.43
CA ALA A 57 -9.96 3.68 10.59
C ALA A 57 -9.94 4.45 11.93
N GLY A 58 -9.07 4.10 12.87
CA GLY A 58 -9.01 4.76 14.19
C GLY A 58 -8.79 6.27 14.13
N ASN A 59 -8.02 6.77 13.15
CA ASN A 59 -7.82 8.20 12.92
C ASN A 59 -8.99 8.89 12.19
N LEU A 60 -9.95 8.11 11.66
CA LEU A 60 -11.17 8.61 11.03
C LEU A 60 -12.31 8.75 12.04
N VAL A 61 -12.20 8.12 13.22
CA VAL A 61 -13.18 8.26 14.30
C VAL A 61 -13.16 9.72 14.78
N GLY A 62 -14.28 10.42 14.59
CA GLY A 62 -14.45 11.82 15.02
C GLY A 62 -13.85 12.86 14.06
N CYS A 63 -13.35 12.48 12.88
CA CYS A 63 -12.85 13.44 11.88
C CYS A 63 -13.97 14.25 11.20
N LEU A 64 -15.22 13.80 11.31
CA LEU A 64 -16.39 14.47 10.75
C LEU A 64 -17.14 15.22 11.85
N GLN A 65 -17.01 16.54 11.85
CA GLN A 65 -17.74 17.43 12.76
C GLN A 65 -19.07 17.85 12.12
N GLY A 66 -20.14 17.92 12.93
CA GLY A 66 -21.47 18.35 12.47
C GLY A 66 -22.28 17.29 11.72
N ALA A 67 -21.83 16.03 11.68
CA ALA A 67 -22.62 14.94 11.12
C ALA A 67 -23.90 14.68 11.96
N PRO A 68 -25.01 14.27 11.33
CA PRO A 68 -26.17 13.75 12.04
C PRO A 68 -25.78 12.63 13.00
N ARG A 69 -26.40 12.61 14.19
CA ARG A 69 -26.12 11.64 15.26
C ARG A 69 -26.20 10.18 14.79
N ASP A 70 -27.02 9.92 13.78
CA ASP A 70 -27.15 8.62 13.15
C ASP A 70 -27.30 8.76 11.63
N LEU A 71 -26.33 8.21 10.91
CA LEU A 71 -26.38 8.05 9.45
C LEU A 71 -26.64 6.61 9.04
N ALA A 72 -26.53 5.65 9.96
CA ALA A 72 -26.63 4.23 9.68
C ALA A 72 -28.10 3.76 9.61
N THR A 73 -28.99 4.34 10.43
CA THR A 73 -30.40 3.91 10.48
C THR A 73 -31.41 4.99 10.04
N ALA A 74 -31.05 6.27 10.03
CA ALA A 74 -31.94 7.35 9.64
C ALA A 74 -31.93 7.65 8.13
N ARG A 75 -32.63 6.79 7.35
CA ARG A 75 -32.77 6.87 5.87
C ARG A 75 -33.24 8.23 5.33
N ARG A 76 -33.95 9.03 6.14
CA ARG A 76 -34.37 10.41 5.79
C ARG A 76 -33.20 11.32 5.38
N HIS A 77 -31.99 11.06 5.89
CA HIS A 77 -30.80 11.85 5.57
C HIS A 77 -30.18 11.49 4.19
N LEU A 78 -30.72 10.48 3.50
CA LEU A 78 -30.29 10.05 2.15
C LEU A 78 -31.30 10.42 1.06
N ALA A 79 -32.36 11.17 1.37
CA ALA A 79 -33.49 11.40 0.46
C ALA A 79 -33.09 12.00 -0.91
N ASP A 80 -32.05 12.84 -0.93
CA ASP A 80 -31.58 13.56 -2.13
C ASP A 80 -30.20 13.06 -2.61
N TYR A 81 -29.70 11.95 -2.08
CA TYR A 81 -28.40 11.42 -2.48
C TYR A 81 -28.44 10.85 -3.92
N GLY A 82 -27.66 11.46 -4.82
CA GLY A 82 -27.47 10.96 -6.19
C GLY A 82 -28.47 11.47 -7.23
N ARG A 83 -29.22 12.53 -6.95
CA ARG A 83 -29.95 13.31 -7.97
C ARG A 83 -29.08 14.41 -8.57
#